data_AF-A0A3G9CXG8-F1
#
_entry.id   AF-A0A3G9CXG8-F1
#
_cell.length_a   1.000
_cell.length_b   1.000
_cell.length_c   1.000
_cell.angle_alpha   90.00
_cell.angle_beta   90.00
_cell.angle_gamma   90.00
#
_symmetry.space_group_name_H-M   'P 1'
#
loop_
_entity.id
_entity.type
_entity.pdbx_description
1 polymer ?
#
loop_
_entity_poly.entity_id
_entity_poly.type
_entity_poly.pdbx_seq_one_letter_code
_entity_poly.pdbx_strand_id
1 'polypeptide(L)'
;MNNSVDNSIKNPSSGLTSNSIGMEFVLIPAGEFDMGSPMHEKRRKLWESPVHRVTIKKPFYLSKYPVTQEQWQVVMGDNPSYFRGEKHPVENVSWNEVQVFFSKLNALENARENNRIFRLPTEAEWEY
;
A
#
# COMPACT_ATOMS: atom_id res chain seq x y z
N MET A 1 -14.31 28.64 -36.91
CA MET A 1 -12.98 28.50 -36.30
C MET A 1 -13.16 28.83 -34.82
N ASN A 2 -13.55 27.84 -34.00
CA ASN A 2 -12.65 26.95 -33.23
C ASN A 2 -11.74 27.78 -32.31
N ASN A 3 -11.81 27.72 -30.98
CA ASN A 3 -11.99 26.54 -30.13
C ASN A 3 -12.64 26.90 -28.79
N SER A 4 -13.68 26.15 -28.45
CA SER A 4 -14.05 25.86 -27.07
C SER A 4 -12.98 24.90 -26.54
N VAL A 5 -12.19 25.32 -25.55
CA VAL A 5 -11.36 24.39 -24.78
C VAL A 5 -12.21 24.00 -23.57
N ASP A 6 -13.02 22.97 -23.77
CA ASP A 6 -13.57 22.19 -22.67
C ASP A 6 -12.39 21.59 -21.90
N ASN A 7 -11.99 22.24 -20.82
CA ASN A 7 -10.98 21.73 -19.91
C ASN A 7 -11.65 20.79 -18.90
N SER A 8 -12.39 19.81 -19.42
CA SER A 8 -12.82 18.63 -18.68
C SER A 8 -11.58 17.80 -18.39
N ILE A 9 -10.81 18.22 -17.39
CA ILE A 9 -9.97 17.31 -16.62
C ILE A 9 -10.95 16.27 -16.09
N LYS A 10 -11.01 15.14 -16.81
CA LYS A 10 -11.68 13.93 -16.34
C LYS A 10 -11.04 13.60 -15.00
N ASN A 11 -11.70 13.96 -13.91
CA ASN A 11 -11.47 13.35 -12.62
C ASN A 11 -11.56 11.83 -12.86
N PRO A 12 -10.47 11.05 -12.72
CA PRO A 12 -10.61 9.62 -12.72
C PRO A 12 -11.41 9.31 -11.46
N SER A 13 -12.68 8.95 -11.65
CA SER A 13 -13.61 8.58 -10.59
C SER A 13 -13.00 7.46 -9.76
N SER A 14 -12.38 7.91 -8.66
CA SER A 14 -11.71 7.23 -7.55
C SER A 14 -10.96 5.96 -7.93
N GLY A 15 -9.63 6.01 -8.06
CA GLY A 15 -8.77 4.83 -8.01
C GLY A 15 -8.80 4.09 -6.66
N LEU A 16 -9.94 4.10 -5.97
CA LEU A 16 -10.22 3.45 -4.70
C LEU A 16 -10.88 2.09 -4.98
N THR A 17 -10.40 1.05 -4.31
CA THR A 17 -11.06 -0.25 -4.29
C THR A 17 -10.95 -0.84 -2.88
N SER A 18 -11.86 -1.75 -2.53
CA SER A 18 -11.80 -2.47 -1.26
C SER A 18 -11.72 -3.97 -1.47
N ASN A 19 -11.20 -4.69 -0.48
CA ASN A 19 -11.24 -6.15 -0.44
C ASN A 19 -12.37 -6.66 0.46
N SER A 20 -12.44 -7.97 0.62
CA SER A 20 -13.55 -8.66 1.25
C SER A 20 -13.58 -8.59 2.79
N ILE A 21 -12.53 -7.98 3.38
CA ILE A 21 -12.39 -7.67 4.81
C ILE A 21 -12.42 -6.15 5.08
N GLY A 22 -12.79 -5.34 4.09
CA GLY A 22 -12.97 -3.89 4.25
C GLY A 22 -11.69 -3.06 4.19
N MET A 23 -10.54 -3.61 3.77
CA MET A 23 -9.35 -2.79 3.49
C MET A 23 -9.59 -1.92 2.27
N GLU A 24 -9.29 -0.62 2.35
CA GLU A 24 -9.30 0.33 1.23
C GLU A 24 -7.91 0.43 0.59
N PHE A 25 -7.87 0.49 -0.74
CA PHE A 25 -6.66 0.61 -1.54
C PHE A 25 -6.76 1.76 -2.53
N VAL A 26 -5.64 2.44 -2.74
CA VAL A 26 -5.49 3.53 -3.72
C VAL A 26 -4.61 3.03 -4.87
N LEU A 27 -5.02 3.32 -6.11
CA LEU A 27 -4.24 3.09 -7.31
C LEU A 27 -3.09 4.10 -7.38
N ILE A 28 -1.86 3.59 -7.33
CA ILE A 28 -0.64 4.36 -7.53
C ILE A 28 -0.22 4.20 -9.00
N PRO A 29 -0.15 5.29 -9.78
CA PRO A 29 0.18 5.23 -11.20
C PRO A 29 1.65 4.84 -11.42
N ALA A 30 1.94 4.21 -12.55
CA ALA A 30 3.32 4.03 -13.01
C ALA A 30 4.01 5.39 -13.19
N GLY A 31 5.33 5.44 -12.97
CA GLY A 31 6.11 6.66 -13.15
C GLY A 31 7.54 6.53 -12.65
N GLU A 32 8.21 7.65 -12.47
CA GLU A 32 9.60 7.71 -12.05
C GLU A 32 9.79 8.74 -10.96
N PHE A 33 10.73 8.46 -10.05
CA PHE A 33 11.14 9.39 -9.01
C PHE A 33 12.60 9.17 -8.63
N ASP A 34 13.13 10.13 -7.87
CA ASP A 34 14.46 10.05 -7.30
C ASP A 34 14.31 9.55 -5.85
N MET A 35 14.82 8.35 -5.58
CA MET A 35 14.70 7.66 -4.29
C MET A 35 15.94 7.88 -3.43
N GLY A 36 15.72 8.05 -2.13
CA GLY A 36 16.71 8.43 -1.12
C GLY A 36 16.69 9.93 -0.80
N SER A 37 17.58 10.35 0.10
CA SER A 37 17.60 11.72 0.62
C SER A 37 18.75 12.55 0.02
N PRO A 38 18.50 13.81 -0.40
CA PRO A 38 19.54 14.73 -0.83
C PRO A 38 20.62 14.93 0.24
N MET A 39 21.87 15.14 -0.19
CA MET A 39 23.04 15.22 0.70
C MET A 39 22.91 16.29 1.80
N HIS A 40 22.11 17.33 1.57
CA HIS A 40 21.89 18.46 2.49
C HIS A 40 20.60 18.35 3.31
N GLU A 41 19.87 17.25 3.21
CA GLU A 41 18.65 17.03 4.01
C GLU A 41 19.01 16.80 5.49
N LYS A 42 18.37 17.57 6.38
CA LYS A 42 18.58 17.42 7.83
C LYS A 42 18.06 16.06 8.29
N ARG A 43 18.87 15.35 9.10
CA ARG A 43 18.60 14.00 9.65
C ARG A 43 18.72 12.83 8.66
N ARG A 44 19.15 13.10 7.42
CA ARG A 44 19.52 12.06 6.45
C ARG A 44 20.39 10.97 7.09
N LYS A 45 20.09 9.72 6.76
CA LYS A 45 20.92 8.56 7.14
C LYS A 45 21.87 8.16 6.03
N LEU A 46 22.95 7.46 6.40
CA LEU A 46 23.95 7.02 5.41
C LEU A 46 23.38 6.02 4.40
N TRP A 47 22.40 5.21 4.79
CA TRP A 47 21.75 4.21 3.93
C TRP A 47 20.68 4.80 3.00
N GLU A 48 20.29 6.07 3.16
CA GLU A 48 19.35 6.78 2.26
C GLU A 48 20.09 7.35 1.03
N SER A 49 21.21 6.75 0.61
CA SER A 49 22.05 7.28 -0.47
C SER A 49 22.85 6.22 -1.24
N PRO A 50 23.28 6.54 -2.47
CA PRO A 50 23.03 7.80 -3.20
C PRO A 50 21.57 7.93 -3.65
N VAL A 51 21.13 9.18 -3.86
CA VAL A 51 19.87 9.43 -4.58
C VAL A 51 20.01 8.82 -5.97
N HIS A 52 19.03 8.00 -6.37
CA HIS A 52 19.05 7.33 -7.65
C HIS A 52 17.65 7.27 -8.27
N ARG A 53 17.61 7.28 -9.61
CA ARG A 53 16.36 7.26 -10.38
C ARG A 53 15.75 5.86 -10.34
N VAL A 54 14.48 5.77 -9.96
CA VAL A 54 13.72 4.51 -10.00
C VAL A 54 12.46 4.65 -10.84
N THR A 55 12.16 3.61 -11.62
CA THR A 55 10.99 3.52 -12.49
C THR A 55 10.01 2.47 -11.97
N ILE A 56 8.82 2.90 -11.54
CA ILE A 56 7.66 2.05 -11.28
C ILE A 56 7.02 1.71 -12.62
N LYS A 57 7.31 0.51 -13.16
CA LYS A 57 6.93 0.11 -14.52
C LYS A 57 5.43 -0.12 -14.71
N LYS A 58 4.71 -0.52 -13.66
CA LYS A 58 3.29 -0.85 -13.69
C LYS A 58 2.59 -0.19 -12.52
N PRO A 59 1.37 0.32 -12.71
CA PRO A 59 0.59 0.81 -11.59
C PRO A 59 0.30 -0.34 -10.61
N PHE A 60 0.18 -0.02 -9.34
CA PHE A 60 -0.13 -0.96 -8.28
C PHE A 60 -1.12 -0.34 -7.30
N TYR A 61 -1.73 -1.17 -6.46
CA TYR A 61 -2.61 -0.71 -5.39
C TYR A 61 -1.87 -0.75 -4.06
N LEU A 62 -1.92 0.33 -3.28
CA LEU A 62 -1.41 0.39 -1.92
C LEU A 62 -2.55 0.59 -0.94
N SER A 63 -2.49 -0.07 0.23
CA SER A 63 -3.52 0.14 1.24
C SER A 63 -3.49 1.59 1.72
N LYS A 64 -4.67 2.22 1.78
CA LYS A 64 -4.82 3.62 2.19
C LYS A 64 -4.38 3.85 3.64
N TYR A 65 -4.51 2.82 4.46
CA TYR A 65 -4.12 2.80 5.86
C TYR A 65 -3.25 1.56 6.16
N PRO A 66 -2.49 1.57 7.27
CA PRO A 66 -1.94 0.34 7.83
C PRO A 66 -3.05 -0.68 8.13
N VAL A 67 -2.71 -1.98 8.11
CA VAL A 67 -3.64 -3.06 8.48
C VAL A 67 -4.12 -2.83 9.92
N THR A 68 -5.43 -2.78 10.12
CA THR A 68 -6.02 -2.54 11.45
C THR A 68 -6.08 -3.83 12.28
N GLN A 69 -6.26 -3.68 13.59
CA GLN A 69 -6.39 -4.81 14.51
C GLN A 69 -7.61 -5.69 14.18
N GLU A 70 -8.75 -5.09 13.83
CA GLU A 70 -9.92 -5.85 13.39
C GLU A 70 -9.64 -6.66 12.11
N GLN A 71 -8.94 -6.06 11.13
CA GLN A 71 -8.59 -6.72 9.86
C GLN A 71 -7.61 -7.88 10.10
N TRP A 72 -6.61 -7.66 10.95
CA TRP A 72 -5.69 -8.72 11.37
C TRP A 72 -6.45 -9.87 12.03
N GLN A 73 -7.31 -9.57 12.99
CA GLN A 73 -8.04 -10.59 13.74
C GLN A 73 -8.99 -11.41 12.86
N VAL A 74 -9.63 -10.81 11.86
CA VAL A 74 -10.46 -11.52 10.87
C VAL A 74 -9.65 -12.57 10.10
N VAL A 75 -8.39 -12.28 9.77
CA VAL A 75 -7.53 -13.18 8.97
C VAL A 75 -6.77 -14.17 9.83
N MET A 76 -6.27 -13.72 10.98
CA MET A 76 -5.31 -14.48 11.80
C MET A 76 -5.95 -15.19 12.98
N GLY A 77 -7.08 -14.67 13.48
CA GLY A 77 -7.81 -15.23 14.63
C GLY A 77 -7.31 -14.75 15.99
N ASP A 78 -6.31 -13.87 16.03
CA ASP A 78 -5.71 -13.33 17.25
C ASP A 78 -5.47 -11.81 17.14
N ASN A 79 -4.90 -11.20 18.17
CA ASN A 79 -4.48 -9.80 18.15
C ASN A 79 -3.26 -9.59 19.07
N PRO A 80 -2.03 -9.52 18.53
CA PRO A 80 -0.79 -9.38 19.30
C PRO A 80 -0.51 -7.95 19.80
N SER A 81 -1.32 -6.99 19.37
CA SER A 81 -1.09 -5.56 19.64
C SER A 81 -1.09 -5.24 21.14
N TYR A 82 -0.11 -4.50 21.60
CA TYR A 82 -0.12 -3.85 22.91
C TYR A 82 -1.15 -2.71 22.97
N PHE A 83 -1.20 -1.83 21.97
CA PHE A 83 -2.07 -0.64 21.96
C PHE A 83 -3.46 -0.96 21.43
N ARG A 84 -4.40 -1.31 22.30
CA ARG A 84 -5.72 -1.81 21.90
C ARG A 84 -6.63 -0.77 21.22
N GLY A 85 -7.26 -1.20 20.12
CA GLY A 85 -8.34 -0.48 19.44
C GLY A 85 -8.60 -1.09 18.05
N GLU A 86 -9.86 -1.39 17.72
CA GLU A 86 -10.22 -2.11 16.47
C GLU A 86 -9.65 -1.45 15.22
N LYS A 87 -9.69 -0.11 15.17
CA LYS A 87 -9.21 0.72 14.05
C LYS A 87 -7.76 1.17 14.20
N HIS A 88 -7.07 0.78 15.26
CA HIS A 88 -5.64 1.04 15.37
C HIS A 88 -4.87 0.11 14.44
N PRO A 89 -3.67 0.51 13.98
CA PRO A 89 -2.76 -0.42 13.32
C PRO A 89 -2.47 -1.63 14.20
N VAL A 90 -2.35 -2.80 13.58
CA VAL A 90 -1.77 -3.96 14.26
C VAL A 90 -0.28 -3.72 14.48
N GLU A 91 0.22 -4.07 15.67
CA GLU A 91 1.65 -4.02 16.00
C GLU A 91 2.09 -5.24 16.84
N ASN A 92 3.39 -5.35 17.13
CA ASN A 92 4.05 -6.57 17.65
C ASN A 92 3.89 -7.80 16.75
N VAL A 93 3.92 -7.60 15.44
CA VAL A 93 3.93 -8.68 14.44
C VAL A 93 5.31 -8.79 13.81
N SER A 94 5.78 -10.02 13.63
CA SER A 94 7.01 -10.34 12.93
C SER A 94 6.80 -10.41 11.41
N TRP A 95 7.91 -10.31 10.66
CA TRP A 95 7.87 -10.47 9.20
C TRP A 95 7.27 -11.82 8.77
N ASN A 96 7.55 -12.89 9.52
CA ASN A 96 7.01 -14.23 9.24
C ASN A 96 5.50 -14.29 9.43
N GLU A 97 4.96 -13.69 10.50
CA GLU A 97 3.52 -13.63 10.73
C GLU A 97 2.81 -12.82 9.64
N VAL A 98 3.46 -11.76 9.15
CA VAL A 98 2.96 -10.97 8.01
C VAL A 98 2.90 -11.83 6.73
N GLN A 99 3.86 -12.71 6.48
CA GLN A 99 3.76 -13.65 5.34
C GLN A 99 2.60 -14.62 5.49
N VAL A 100 2.35 -15.13 6.71
CA VAL A 100 1.20 -15.99 7.00
C VAL A 100 -0.12 -15.22 6.79
N PHE A 101 -0.19 -13.96 7.23
CA PHE A 101 -1.33 -13.09 7.00
C PHE A 101 -1.64 -12.97 5.49
N PHE A 102 -0.64 -12.68 4.66
CA PHE A 102 -0.85 -12.60 3.20
C PHE A 102 -1.26 -13.94 2.59
N SER A 103 -0.69 -15.06 3.04
CA SER A 103 -1.09 -16.39 2.57
C SER A 103 -2.57 -16.65 2.85
N LYS A 104 -3.04 -16.39 4.09
CA LYS A 104 -4.43 -16.55 4.48
C LYS A 104 -5.36 -15.56 3.77
N LEU A 105 -4.98 -14.28 3.66
CA LEU A 105 -5.76 -13.27 2.97
C LEU A 105 -5.93 -13.61 1.48
N ASN A 106 -4.86 -14.02 0.80
CA ASN A 106 -4.91 -14.44 -0.60
C ASN A 106 -5.81 -15.67 -0.77
N ALA A 107 -5.72 -16.66 0.13
CA ALA A 107 -6.61 -17.82 0.10
C ALA A 107 -8.09 -17.43 0.29
N LEU A 108 -8.38 -16.52 1.22
CA LEU A 108 -9.72 -16.00 1.47
C LEU A 108 -10.30 -15.28 0.25
N GLU A 109 -9.49 -14.46 -0.42
CA GLU A 109 -9.92 -13.66 -1.59
C GLU A 109 -10.08 -14.53 -2.84
N ASN A 110 -9.23 -15.55 -3.02
CA ASN A 110 -9.36 -16.53 -4.10
C ASN A 110 -10.62 -17.39 -3.93
N ALA A 111 -10.96 -17.79 -2.69
CA ALA A 111 -12.20 -18.51 -2.41
C ALA A 111 -13.46 -17.67 -2.72
N ARG A 112 -13.31 -16.34 -2.84
CA ARG A 112 -14.37 -15.39 -3.23
C ARG A 112 -14.28 -14.97 -4.71
N GLU A 113 -13.45 -15.65 -5.50
CA GLU A 113 -13.25 -15.39 -6.94
C GLU A 113 -12.79 -13.95 -7.27
N ASN A 114 -12.18 -13.26 -6.30
CA ASN A 114 -11.69 -11.88 -6.51
C ASN A 114 -10.35 -11.83 -7.27
N ASN A 115 -9.61 -12.95 -7.35
CA ASN A 115 -8.36 -13.11 -8.12
C ASN A 115 -7.33 -12.00 -7.90
N ARG A 116 -7.19 -11.52 -6.65
CA ARG A 116 -6.23 -10.48 -6.25
C ARG A 116 -5.09 -11.11 -5.44
N ILE A 117 -3.89 -10.54 -5.58
CA ILE A 117 -2.70 -10.95 -4.83
C ILE A 117 -2.26 -9.78 -3.94
N PHE A 118 -2.23 -10.01 -2.65
CA PHE A 118 -1.77 -9.11 -1.61
C PHE A 118 -0.35 -9.51 -1.16
N ARG A 119 0.51 -8.51 -0.98
CA ARG A 119 1.90 -8.64 -0.53
C ARG A 119 2.37 -7.35 0.14
N LEU A 120 3.54 -7.38 0.77
CA LEU A 120 4.24 -6.16 1.14
C LEU A 120 4.62 -5.33 -0.10
N PRO A 121 4.59 -3.99 -0.03
CA PRO A 121 5.27 -3.17 -1.02
C PRO A 121 6.77 -3.44 -0.97
N THR A 122 7.44 -3.29 -2.10
CA THR A 122 8.90 -3.11 -2.11
C THR A 122 9.26 -1.78 -1.45
N GLU A 123 10.50 -1.60 -1.01
CA GLU A 123 10.98 -0.29 -0.50
C GLU A 123 10.70 0.83 -1.53
N ALA A 124 10.93 0.53 -2.80
CA ALA A 124 10.68 1.45 -3.90
C ALA A 124 9.21 1.84 -4.07
N GLU A 125 8.29 0.89 -3.92
CA GLU A 125 6.85 1.16 -3.98
C GLU A 125 6.33 1.85 -2.72
N TRP A 126 7.04 1.75 -1.60
CA TRP A 126 6.67 2.39 -0.34
C TRP A 126 7.13 3.85 -0.28
N GLU A 127 8.27 4.18 -0.88
CA GLU A 127 8.80 5.54 -0.92
C GLU A 127 8.20 6.41 -2.04
N TYR A 128 7.72 5.79 -3.13
CA TYR A 128 7.13 6.46 -4.29
C TYR A 128 5.77 7.11 -4.00
#